data_AF-A0A7S3USU0-F1
#
_entry.id   AF-A0A7S3USU0-F1
#
_cell.length_a   1.000
_cell.length_b   1.000
_cell.length_c   1.000
_cell.angle_alpha   90.00
_cell.angle_beta   90.00
_cell.angle_gamma   90.00
#
_symmetry.space_group_name_H-M   'P 1'
#
loop_
_entity.id
_entity.type
_entity.pdbx_description
1 polymer ?
#
loop_
_entity_poly.entity_id
_entity_poly.type
_entity_poly.pdbx_seq_one_letter_code
_entity_poly.pdbx_strand_id
1 'polypeptide(L)'
;APRLVLAGDHRQLPPTIKSPAAERGGLGRTLFDRLIGRGADEEEAEVGGEERAATMLDVQYRMHRDICAWASHEMYGGKLKADPSVADHQLHQLEHVKERNELTSTPLLLIDTTGCDMPEGSVEGGGSSHNEG
;
A
#
# COMPACT_ATOMS: atom_id res chain seq x y z
N ALA A 1 0.39 10.90 -29.93
CA ALA A 1 0.10 12.03 -29.01
C ALA A 1 1.43 12.69 -28.62
N PRO A 2 1.52 14.03 -28.53
CA PRO A 2 2.78 14.72 -28.27
C PRO A 2 3.18 14.79 -26.78
N ARG A 3 2.29 14.43 -25.86
CA ARG A 3 2.53 14.45 -24.41
C ARG A 3 1.89 13.21 -23.75
N LEU A 4 2.61 12.61 -22.80
CA LEU A 4 2.17 11.48 -21.99
C LEU A 4 2.36 11.85 -20.50
N VAL A 5 1.35 11.57 -19.68
CA VAL A 5 1.44 11.63 -18.22
C VAL A 5 1.00 10.27 -17.70
N LEU A 6 1.83 9.67 -16.84
CA LEU A 6 1.49 8.44 -16.13
C LEU A 6 1.37 8.78 -14.65
N ALA A 7 0.35 8.24 -14.00
CA ALA A 7 0.16 8.35 -12.56
C ALA A 7 -0.14 6.96 -12.01
N GLY A 8 0.47 6.65 -10.88
CA GLY A 8 0.37 5.36 -10.24
C GLY A 8 1.38 5.25 -9.12
N ASP A 9 1.37 4.08 -8.47
CA ASP A 9 2.27 3.77 -7.37
C ASP A 9 2.88 2.40 -7.61
N HIS A 10 4.17 2.39 -7.93
CA HIS A 10 4.94 1.19 -8.22
C HIS A 10 5.24 0.33 -6.98
N ARG A 11 4.95 0.84 -5.77
CA ARG A 11 5.05 0.10 -4.50
C ARG A 11 3.75 -0.66 -4.17
N GLN A 12 2.68 -0.45 -4.93
CA GLN A 12 1.40 -1.15 -4.77
C GLN A 12 1.25 -2.33 -5.75
N LEU A 13 0.04 -2.89 -5.82
CA LEU A 13 -0.21 -4.14 -6.55
C LEU A 13 0.18 -4.05 -8.03
N PRO A 14 1.01 -4.98 -8.53
CA PRO A 14 1.28 -5.11 -9.96
C PRO A 14 0.07 -5.69 -10.71
N PRO A 15 0.05 -5.64 -12.05
CA PRO A 15 -0.99 -6.29 -12.84
C PRO A 15 -1.03 -7.80 -12.58
N THR A 16 -2.23 -8.36 -12.40
CA THR A 16 -2.41 -9.81 -12.27
C THR A 16 -2.24 -10.52 -13.61
N ILE A 17 -1.18 -11.32 -13.77
CA ILE A 17 -0.95 -12.10 -14.99
C ILE A 17 -1.37 -13.56 -14.80
N LYS A 18 -2.41 -13.98 -15.52
CA LYS A 18 -2.92 -15.36 -15.45
C LYS A 18 -1.99 -16.40 -16.07
N SER A 19 -1.19 -16.00 -17.07
CA SER A 19 -0.29 -16.91 -17.78
C SER A 19 1.10 -16.88 -17.12
N PRO A 20 1.56 -17.98 -16.51
CA PRO A 20 2.89 -18.03 -15.91
C PRO A 20 4.01 -17.78 -16.92
N ALA A 21 3.80 -18.17 -18.19
CA ALA A 21 4.76 -17.92 -19.26
C ALA A 21 4.86 -16.42 -19.61
N ALA A 22 3.74 -15.70 -19.60
CA ALA A 22 3.72 -14.26 -19.86
C ALA A 22 4.30 -13.45 -18.68
N GLU A 23 4.02 -13.87 -17.44
CA GLU A 23 4.64 -13.31 -16.23
C GLU A 23 6.17 -13.43 -16.31
N ARG A 24 6.68 -14.65 -16.56
CA ARG A 24 8.11 -14.89 -16.79
C ARG A 24 8.66 -14.12 -18.00
N GLY A 25 7.83 -13.88 -19.00
CA GLY A 25 8.14 -13.04 -20.16
C GLY A 25 8.19 -11.54 -19.84
N GLY A 26 7.95 -11.12 -18.60
CA GLY A 26 8.06 -9.75 -18.13
C GLY A 26 6.78 -8.91 -18.27
N LEU A 27 5.62 -9.55 -18.51
CA LEU A 27 4.34 -8.84 -18.62
C LEU A 27 3.89 -8.23 -17.28
N GLY A 28 4.38 -8.74 -16.16
CA GLY A 28 4.15 -8.16 -14.82
C GLY A 28 4.81 -6.80 -14.62
N ARG A 29 5.82 -6.45 -15.43
CA ARG A 29 6.53 -5.16 -15.30
C ARG A 29 5.82 -4.07 -16.11
N THR A 30 5.26 -3.09 -15.41
CA THR A 30 4.51 -2.00 -16.03
C THR A 30 5.43 -1.04 -16.80
N LEU A 31 4.84 -0.18 -17.65
CA LEU A 31 5.59 0.90 -18.29
C LEU A 31 6.16 1.87 -17.24
N PHE A 32 5.40 2.13 -16.18
CA PHE A 32 5.80 3.01 -15.08
C PHE A 32 7.08 2.49 -14.39
N ASP A 33 7.14 1.19 -14.05
CA ASP A 33 8.32 0.55 -13.45
C ASP A 33 9.54 0.48 -14.39
N ARG A 34 9.31 0.57 -15.70
CA ARG A 34 10.39 0.63 -16.68
C ARG A 34 11.01 2.02 -16.73
N LEU A 35 10.19 3.06 -16.57
CA LEU A 35 10.61 4.45 -16.60
C LEU A 35 11.26 4.89 -15.28
N ILE A 36 10.77 4.44 -14.13
CA ILE A 36 11.36 4.79 -12.82
C ILE A 36 12.69 4.08 -12.54
N GLY A 37 12.98 2.98 -13.25
CA GLY A 37 14.17 2.16 -12.98
C GLY A 37 13.95 1.12 -11.89
N ARG A 38 14.79 0.08 -11.85
CA ARG A 38 14.66 -1.01 -10.86
C ARG A 38 15.23 -0.55 -9.52
N GLY A 39 14.39 -0.42 -8.49
CA GLY A 39 14.85 -0.20 -7.12
C GLY A 39 15.50 1.15 -6.87
N ALA A 40 15.44 2.07 -7.84
CA ALA A 40 15.82 3.45 -7.65
C ALA A 40 14.78 4.10 -6.73
N ASP A 41 15.25 4.68 -5.64
CA ASP A 41 14.49 5.75 -4.99
C ASP A 41 14.37 6.91 -6.00
N GLU A 42 13.31 7.72 -5.89
CA GLU A 42 12.96 8.76 -6.87
C GLU A 42 14.09 9.73 -7.25
N GLU A 43 15.11 9.85 -6.41
CA GLU A 43 16.32 10.66 -6.66
C GLU A 43 17.24 10.05 -7.75
N GLU A 44 17.13 8.75 -8.03
CA GLU A 44 18.00 8.03 -8.98
C GLU A 44 17.28 7.63 -10.28
N ALA A 45 16.02 8.01 -10.45
CA ALA A 45 15.23 7.70 -11.65
C ALA A 45 15.69 8.55 -12.85
N GLU A 46 16.73 8.10 -13.54
CA GLU A 46 17.17 8.65 -14.82
C GLU A 46 16.34 8.08 -15.98
N VAL A 47 15.68 8.96 -16.73
CA VAL A 47 15.07 8.61 -18.02
C VAL A 47 15.85 9.33 -19.11
N GLY A 48 16.70 8.59 -19.83
CA GLY A 48 17.39 9.13 -21.01
C GLY A 48 18.49 10.15 -20.73
N GLY A 49 19.07 10.16 -19.52
CA GLY A 49 20.15 11.10 -19.15
C GLY A 49 19.67 12.47 -18.67
N GLU A 50 18.36 12.64 -18.45
CA GLU A 50 17.79 13.82 -17.80
C GLU A 50 17.30 13.48 -16.38
N GLU A 51 17.76 14.29 -15.43
CA GLU A 51 17.40 14.25 -14.01
C GLU A 51 15.93 14.74 -13.89
N ARG A 52 15.04 13.90 -13.34
CA ARG A 52 13.61 14.14 -12.99
C ARG A 52 12.54 13.62 -13.97
N ALA A 53 12.24 12.32 -13.91
CA ALA A 53 11.06 11.77 -14.58
C ALA A 53 9.88 11.37 -13.66
N ALA A 54 10.01 11.47 -12.34
CA ALA A 54 8.97 11.10 -11.39
C ALA A 54 8.82 12.11 -10.25
N THR A 55 7.59 12.29 -9.76
CA THR A 55 7.29 13.12 -8.58
C THR A 55 6.31 12.39 -7.69
N MET A 56 6.71 12.12 -6.45
CA MET A 56 5.81 11.62 -5.41
C MET A 56 5.00 12.73 -4.78
N LEU A 57 3.75 12.42 -4.46
CA LEU A 57 2.93 13.20 -3.55
C LEU A 57 3.21 12.72 -2.14
N ASP A 58 3.80 13.56 -1.31
CA ASP A 58 4.34 13.17 0.00
C ASP A 58 3.40 13.49 1.18
N VAL A 59 2.20 14.01 0.93
CA VAL A 59 1.16 14.28 1.94
C VAL A 59 -0.07 13.40 1.67
N GLN A 60 -0.49 12.63 2.67
CA GLN A 60 -1.70 11.81 2.63
C GLN A 60 -2.82 12.37 3.53
N TYR A 61 -4.05 12.21 3.07
CA TYR A 61 -5.26 12.79 3.66
C TYR A 61 -6.29 11.73 4.07
N ARG A 62 -5.85 10.50 4.41
CA ARG A 62 -6.73 9.37 4.72
C ARG A 62 -6.53 8.82 6.13
N MET A 63 -5.31 8.46 6.49
CA MET A 63 -5.03 7.59 7.64
C MET A 63 -4.37 8.33 8.81
N HIS A 64 -4.59 7.81 10.01
CA HIS A 64 -3.94 8.28 11.24
C HIS A 64 -2.41 8.22 11.12
N ARG A 65 -1.69 9.11 11.81
CA ARG A 65 -0.23 9.24 11.72
C ARG A 65 0.52 7.93 12.01
N ASP A 66 0.02 7.13 12.96
CA ASP A 66 0.66 5.86 13.33
C ASP A 66 0.54 4.80 12.22
N ILE A 67 -0.60 4.75 11.51
CA ILE A 67 -0.79 3.90 10.32
C ILE A 67 0.14 4.40 9.20
N CYS A 68 0.23 5.73 9.04
CA CYS A 68 1.11 6.39 8.07
C CYS A 68 2.58 6.11 8.31
N ALA A 69 3.03 6.15 9.56
CA ALA A 69 4.42 5.96 9.92
C ALA A 69 4.96 4.61 9.46
N TRP A 70 4.21 3.52 9.69
CA TRP A 70 4.61 2.18 9.26
C TRP A 70 4.73 2.08 7.73
N ALA A 71 3.66 2.44 7.01
CA ALA A 71 3.66 2.38 5.54
C ALA A 71 4.74 3.28 4.92
N SER A 72 4.93 4.49 5.48
CA SER A 72 5.96 5.44 5.06
C SER A 72 7.36 4.86 5.19
N HIS A 73 7.69 4.26 6.33
CA HIS A 73 9.01 3.68 6.58
C HIS A 73 9.28 2.48 5.65
N GLU A 74 8.35 1.53 5.60
CA GLU A 74 8.55 0.26 4.87
C GLU A 74 8.52 0.44 3.35
N MET A 75 7.67 1.33 2.84
CA MET A 75 7.41 1.42 1.39
C MET A 75 7.87 2.71 0.74
N TYR A 76 8.11 3.80 1.49
CA TYR A 76 8.38 5.12 0.92
C TYR A 76 9.56 5.86 1.57
N GLY A 77 10.47 5.14 2.22
CA GLY A 77 11.69 5.72 2.80
C GLY A 77 11.44 6.80 3.86
N GLY A 78 10.29 6.75 4.54
CA GLY A 78 9.89 7.73 5.54
C GLY A 78 9.39 9.07 4.98
N LYS A 79 9.19 9.20 3.66
CA LYS A 79 8.83 10.47 3.01
C LYS A 79 7.34 10.83 3.12
N LEU A 80 6.45 9.84 3.23
CA LEU A 80 5.00 10.05 3.29
C LEU A 80 4.57 10.61 4.66
N LYS A 81 3.82 11.72 4.66
CA LYS A 81 3.39 12.50 5.83
C LYS A 81 1.87 12.51 5.95
N ALA A 82 1.36 12.38 7.17
CA ALA A 82 -0.06 12.61 7.44
C ALA A 82 -0.37 14.10 7.51
N ASP A 83 -1.38 14.54 6.77
CA ASP A 83 -1.91 15.89 6.93
C ASP A 83 -2.49 16.09 8.35
N PRO A 84 -2.35 17.28 8.96
CA PRO A 84 -2.92 17.56 10.28
C PRO A 84 -4.43 17.28 10.38
N SER A 85 -5.17 17.39 9.27
CA SER A 85 -6.60 17.09 9.23
C SER A 85 -6.94 15.61 9.44
N VAL A 86 -5.98 14.68 9.37
CA VAL A 86 -6.23 13.24 9.59
C VAL A 86 -5.28 12.59 10.57
N ALA A 87 -4.19 13.28 10.94
CA ALA A 87 -3.10 12.75 11.74
C ALA A 87 -3.56 12.14 13.07
N ASP A 88 -4.62 12.70 13.68
CA ASP A 88 -5.10 12.35 15.01
C ASP A 88 -6.53 11.81 15.02
N HIS A 89 -7.07 11.42 13.85
CA HIS A 89 -8.42 10.87 13.75
C HIS A 89 -8.57 9.52 14.45
N GLN A 90 -9.61 9.40 15.27
CA GLN A 90 -9.95 8.19 16.02
C GLN A 90 -11.43 7.87 15.86
N LEU A 91 -11.80 6.59 15.98
CA LEU A 91 -13.18 6.15 15.73
C LEU A 91 -14.20 6.80 16.67
N HIS A 92 -13.86 7.03 17.95
CA HIS A 92 -14.77 7.69 18.91
C HIS A 92 -15.12 9.14 18.56
N GLN A 93 -14.41 9.76 17.62
CA GLN A 93 -14.71 11.12 17.14
C GLN A 93 -15.81 11.15 16.06
N LEU A 94 -16.21 9.99 15.54
CA LEU A 94 -17.30 9.89 14.57
C LEU A 94 -18.66 10.03 15.27
N GLU A 95 -19.57 10.80 14.68
CA GLU A 95 -20.89 11.13 15.26
C GLU A 95 -21.71 9.89 15.69
N HIS A 96 -21.58 8.78 14.97
CA HIS A 96 -22.34 7.55 15.22
C HIS A 96 -21.67 6.59 16.21
N VAL A 97 -20.45 6.88 16.68
CA VAL A 97 -19.73 6.05 17.64
C VAL A 97 -20.03 6.55 19.05
N LYS A 98 -20.85 5.80 19.79
CA LYS A 98 -21.39 6.23 21.09
C LYS A 98 -20.44 6.02 22.27
N GLU A 99 -19.45 5.14 22.11
CA GLU A 99 -18.57 4.72 23.20
C GLU A 99 -17.12 5.05 22.90
N ARG A 100 -16.46 5.63 23.91
CA ARG A 100 -15.02 5.76 23.94
C ARG A 100 -14.43 4.65 24.80
N ASN A 101 -13.74 3.71 24.17
CA ASN A 101 -13.06 2.60 24.81
C ASN A 101 -11.73 2.32 24.08
N GLU A 102 -11.03 1.24 24.47
CA GLU A 102 -9.76 0.85 23.87
C GLU A 102 -9.89 0.58 22.37
N LEU A 103 -10.95 -0.07 21.92
CA LEU A 103 -11.17 -0.38 20.50
C LEU A 103 -11.44 0.88 19.67
N THR A 104 -12.14 1.87 20.23
CA THR A 104 -12.49 3.10 19.49
C THR A 104 -11.43 4.20 19.60
N SER A 105 -10.47 4.07 20.53
CA SER A 105 -9.37 5.04 20.76
C SER A 105 -8.01 4.55 20.26
N THR A 106 -7.90 3.30 19.80
CA THR A 106 -6.64 2.71 19.33
C THR A 106 -6.60 2.69 17.80
N PRO A 107 -5.64 3.36 17.15
CA PRO A 107 -5.58 3.43 15.69
C PRO A 107 -5.09 2.13 15.04
N LEU A 108 -4.38 1.28 15.78
CA LEU A 108 -3.85 -0.01 15.34
C LEU A 108 -3.97 -1.04 16.45
N LEU A 109 -4.71 -2.12 16.21
CA LEU A 109 -4.84 -3.26 17.10
C LEU A 109 -4.50 -4.54 16.33
N LEU A 110 -3.60 -5.35 16.87
CA LEU A 110 -3.30 -6.68 16.37
C LEU A 110 -3.87 -7.71 17.34
N ILE A 111 -4.75 -8.58 16.86
CA ILE A 111 -5.25 -9.73 17.61
C ILE A 111 -4.52 -10.96 17.08
N ASP A 112 -3.60 -11.50 17.88
CA ASP A 112 -2.88 -12.71 17.54
C ASP A 112 -3.76 -13.94 17.82
N THR A 113 -4.00 -14.73 16.79
CA THR A 113 -4.82 -15.95 16.85
C THR A 113 -3.97 -17.22 16.97
N THR A 114 -2.65 -17.08 17.11
CA THR A 114 -1.73 -18.20 17.26
C THR A 114 -2.06 -19.02 18.52
N GLY A 115 -2.29 -20.32 18.33
CA GLY A 115 -2.62 -21.24 19.44
C GLY A 115 -4.07 -21.18 19.92
N CYS A 116 -4.95 -20.48 19.20
CA CYS A 116 -6.38 -20.40 19.52
C CYS A 116 -7.26 -21.43 18.80
N ASP A 117 -6.68 -22.52 18.28
CA ASP A 117 -7.40 -23.53 17.49
C ASP A 117 -8.23 -22.97 16.32
N MET A 118 -7.70 -21.93 15.66
CA MET A 118 -8.28 -21.30 14.45
C MET A 118 -7.52 -21.69 13.18
N PRO A 119 -7.65 -22.93 12.66
CA PRO A 119 -6.90 -23.39 11.51
C PRO A 119 -7.40 -22.74 10.20
N GLU A 120 -6.49 -22.66 9.21
CA GLU A 120 -6.85 -22.28 7.84
C GLU A 120 -7.61 -23.43 7.15
N GLY A 121 -8.74 -23.13 6.52
CA GLY A 121 -9.53 -24.02 5.68
C GLY A 121 -9.39 -23.71 4.19
N SER A 122 -9.77 -24.66 3.34
CA SER A 122 -9.76 -24.53 1.88
C SER A 122 -11.15 -24.65 1.28
N VAL A 123 -11.38 -23.97 0.14
CA VAL A 123 -12.64 -24.06 -0.62
C VAL A 123 -12.50 -25.13 -1.70
N GLU A 124 -13.39 -26.12 -1.73
CA GLU A 124 -13.36 -27.17 -2.74
C GLU A 124 -13.44 -26.60 -4.17
N GLY A 125 -12.51 -27.04 -5.03
CA GLY A 125 -12.43 -26.60 -6.42
C GLY A 125 -11.83 -25.20 -6.62
N GLY A 126 -11.41 -24.51 -5.56
CA GLY A 126 -10.77 -23.20 -5.60
C GLY A 126 -9.33 -23.20 -5.09
N GLY A 127 -8.57 -22.17 -5.46
CA GLY A 127 -7.25 -21.88 -4.88
C GLY A 127 -7.31 -20.87 -3.72
N SER A 128 -8.50 -20.66 -3.14
CA SER A 128 -8.72 -19.69 -2.05
C SER A 128 -8.69 -20.41 -0.70
N SER A 129 -8.16 -19.72 0.31
CA SER A 129 -8.25 -20.13 1.71
C SER A 129 -9.23 -19.27 2.51
N HIS A 130 -9.60 -19.74 3.70
CA HIS A 130 -10.46 -19.03 4.67
C HIS A 130 -10.09 -19.44 6.10
N ASN A 131 -10.56 -18.69 7.10
CA ASN A 131 -10.50 -19.04 8.51
C ASN A 131 -11.87 -18.69 9.12
N GLU A 132 -12.55 -19.65 9.75
CA GLU A 132 -13.91 -19.44 10.27
C GLU A 132 -13.95 -18.57 11.54
N GLY A 133 -12.80 -18.42 12.22
CA GLY A 133 -12.69 -17.71 13.49
C GLY A 133 -13.08 -18.56 14.69
#